data_AF-A0A2A4TYM5-F1
#
_entry.id   AF-A0A2A4TYM5-F1
#
_cell.length_a   1.000
_cell.length_b   1.000
_cell.length_c   1.000
_cell.angle_alpha   90.00
_cell.angle_beta   90.00
_cell.angle_gamma   90.00
#
_symmetry.space_group_name_H-M   'P 1'
#
loop_
_entity.id
_entity.type
_entity.pdbx_description
1 polymer ?
#
loop_
_entity_poly.entity_id
_entity_poly.type
_entity_poly.pdbx_seq_one_letter_code
_entity_poly.pdbx_strand_id
1 'polypeptide(L)'
;MEEFVFLTEPKGEAYRQLLEYAAKTHSLALLADPEKEVTASRNDFFKEMAPHLVSRELRHSCPGTEMPYDKAAIYTYRLDKACVEKLLEFTDGLFQWLETDLPTDLAFLRPDGTAWLWSVAHERDRMVTAIEAMRDESLDEETREGFLYTLAEFDFPEALEAMLEVACDKEADPNMQTRAGAAIANLWIRQGAMDRTIFEKVGELAEEGLLRSLKNWNSDWRNELSK
;
A
#
# COMPACT_ATOMS: atom_id res chain seq x y z
N MET A 1 -2.18 -19.37 -6.74
CA MET A 1 -2.50 -19.63 -5.32
C MET A 1 -3.68 -18.73 -5.02
N GLU A 2 -4.68 -19.20 -4.27
CA GLU A 2 -5.81 -18.34 -3.91
C GLU A 2 -5.39 -17.48 -2.71
N GLU A 3 -5.53 -16.17 -2.83
CA GLU A 3 -5.18 -15.20 -1.79
C GLU A 3 -6.45 -14.73 -1.09
N PHE A 4 -6.37 -14.56 0.24
CA PHE A 4 -7.48 -14.09 1.07
C PHE A 4 -7.07 -12.81 1.76
N VAL A 5 -7.97 -11.82 1.75
CA VAL A 5 -7.73 -10.51 2.36
C VAL A 5 -8.60 -10.33 3.60
N PHE A 6 -8.04 -9.69 4.63
CA PHE A 6 -8.83 -9.23 5.78
C PHE A 6 -9.59 -7.97 5.39
N LEU A 7 -10.93 -8.05 5.35
CA LEU A 7 -11.78 -6.87 5.13
C LEU A 7 -11.80 -5.94 6.34
N THR A 8 -11.65 -6.52 7.54
CA THR A 8 -11.59 -5.81 8.81
C THR A 8 -10.31 -6.18 9.54
N GLU A 9 -9.64 -5.20 10.14
CA GLU A 9 -8.41 -5.41 10.89
C GLU A 9 -8.61 -6.44 12.03
N PRO A 10 -7.81 -7.52 12.08
CA PRO A 10 -7.62 -8.28 13.29
C PRO A 10 -7.02 -7.39 14.39
N LYS A 11 -7.78 -7.14 15.45
CA LYS A 11 -7.36 -6.31 16.59
C LYS A 11 -7.73 -6.91 17.95
N GLY A 12 -7.09 -6.43 19.01
CA GLY A 12 -7.27 -6.89 20.39
C GLY A 12 -7.11 -8.41 20.49
N GLU A 13 -8.14 -9.08 20.99
CA GLU A 13 -8.13 -10.53 21.18
C GLU A 13 -7.96 -11.31 19.87
N ALA A 14 -8.53 -10.84 18.75
CA ALA A 14 -8.37 -11.50 17.46
C ALA A 14 -6.91 -11.47 16.98
N TYR A 15 -6.24 -10.33 17.21
CA TYR A 15 -4.81 -10.19 16.90
C TYR A 15 -3.93 -11.05 17.80
N ARG A 16 -4.20 -11.07 19.12
CA ARG A 16 -3.53 -11.99 20.06
C ARG A 16 -3.62 -13.44 19.59
N GLN A 17 -4.82 -13.92 19.27
CA GLN A 17 -5.02 -15.29 18.81
C GLN A 17 -4.30 -15.58 17.49
N LEU A 18 -4.23 -14.60 16.58
CA LEU A 18 -3.46 -14.71 15.35
C LEU A 18 -1.96 -14.91 15.64
N LEU A 19 -1.38 -14.09 16.52
CA LEU A 19 0.03 -14.21 16.93
C LEU A 19 0.32 -15.55 17.61
N GLU A 20 -0.52 -15.96 18.56
CA GLU A 20 -0.37 -17.24 19.27
C GLU A 20 -0.51 -18.45 18.34
N TYR A 21 -1.36 -18.34 17.32
CA TYR A 21 -1.47 -19.38 16.29
C TYR A 21 -0.23 -19.42 15.40
N ALA A 22 0.23 -18.26 14.90
CA ALA A 22 1.42 -18.14 14.07
C ALA A 22 2.65 -18.72 14.77
N ALA A 23 2.83 -18.43 16.06
CA ALA A 23 3.95 -18.88 16.89
C ALA A 23 4.13 -20.41 16.97
N LYS A 24 3.11 -21.20 16.61
CA LYS A 24 3.20 -22.66 16.63
C LYS A 24 4.08 -23.22 15.51
N THR A 25 4.18 -22.52 14.38
CA THR A 25 4.73 -23.09 13.14
C THR A 25 5.46 -22.09 12.25
N HIS A 26 5.39 -20.79 12.55
CA HIS A 26 5.91 -19.74 11.67
C HIS A 26 7.00 -18.93 12.37
N SER A 27 7.82 -18.27 11.56
CA SER A 27 8.68 -17.16 11.97
C SER A 27 7.99 -15.83 11.68
N LEU A 28 8.44 -14.76 12.33
CA LEU A 28 8.00 -13.40 12.04
C LEU A 28 9.07 -12.70 11.20
N ALA A 29 8.70 -12.08 10.10
CA ALA A 29 9.53 -11.16 9.34
C ALA A 29 8.89 -9.77 9.35
N LEU A 30 9.72 -8.74 9.54
CA LEU A 30 9.33 -7.34 9.53
C LEU A 30 10.18 -6.60 8.51
N LEU A 31 9.56 -5.74 7.72
CA LEU A 31 10.23 -4.78 6.86
C LEU A 31 10.60 -3.55 7.69
N ALA A 32 11.83 -3.08 7.56
CA ALA A 32 12.22 -1.80 8.13
C ALA A 32 13.03 -1.05 7.09
N ASP A 33 12.47 0.04 6.58
CA ASP A 33 13.18 0.98 5.74
C ASP A 33 14.26 1.70 6.59
N PRO A 34 15.56 1.55 6.25
CA PRO A 34 16.65 2.17 6.99
C PRO A 34 16.88 3.65 6.63
N GLU A 35 16.22 4.22 5.60
CA GLU A 35 16.50 5.57 5.13
C GLU A 35 15.67 6.68 5.81
N LYS A 36 14.72 6.34 6.68
CA LYS A 36 13.91 7.33 7.41
C LYS A 36 14.37 7.52 8.85
N GLU A 37 14.17 8.75 9.37
CA GLU A 37 14.47 9.08 10.76
C GLU A 37 13.81 8.07 11.71
N VAL A 38 14.62 7.39 12.51
CA VAL A 38 14.13 6.40 13.47
C VAL A 38 13.63 7.12 14.70
N THR A 39 12.31 7.06 14.95
CA THR A 39 11.71 7.58 16.18
C THR A 39 12.25 6.86 17.42
N ALA A 40 12.11 7.48 18.59
CA ALA A 40 12.50 6.84 19.85
C ALA A 40 11.74 5.52 20.07
N SER A 41 10.44 5.50 19.76
CA SER A 41 9.58 4.30 19.85
C SER A 41 10.10 3.16 18.97
N ARG A 42 10.45 3.45 17.72
CA ARG A 42 10.97 2.45 16.78
C ARG A 42 12.33 1.90 17.23
N ASN A 43 13.18 2.73 17.83
CA ASN A 43 14.44 2.27 18.43
C ASN A 43 14.20 1.35 19.65
N ASP A 44 13.25 1.70 20.51
CA ASP A 44 12.89 0.87 21.67
C ASP A 44 12.33 -0.49 21.23
N PHE A 45 11.51 -0.52 20.17
CA PHE A 45 11.08 -1.78 19.55
C PHE A 45 12.26 -2.68 19.19
N PHE A 46 13.22 -2.18 18.39
CA PHE A 46 14.36 -3.00 17.97
C PHE A 46 15.22 -3.47 19.14
N LYS A 47 15.38 -2.62 20.16
CA LYS A 47 16.13 -2.94 21.37
C LYS A 47 15.46 -4.05 22.18
N GLU A 48 14.15 -3.95 22.41
CA GLU A 48 13.41 -4.96 23.18
C GLU A 48 13.21 -6.27 22.43
N MET A 49 13.11 -6.21 21.10
CA MET A 49 12.96 -7.40 20.25
C MET A 49 14.29 -8.09 19.92
N ALA A 50 15.44 -7.44 20.19
CA ALA A 50 16.78 -7.98 19.90
C ALA A 50 17.02 -9.42 20.40
N PRO A 51 16.55 -9.85 21.59
CA PRO A 51 16.71 -11.23 22.05
C PRO A 51 16.02 -12.29 21.17
N HIS A 52 15.01 -11.90 20.40
CA HIS A 52 14.25 -12.77 19.51
C HIS A 52 14.75 -12.74 18.07
N LEU A 53 15.69 -11.83 17.74
CA LEU A 53 16.22 -11.65 16.39
C LEU A 53 16.97 -12.90 15.93
N VAL A 54 16.63 -13.37 14.73
CA VAL A 54 17.27 -14.51 14.04
C VAL A 54 18.21 -14.00 12.96
N SER A 55 17.76 -13.07 12.12
CA SER A 55 18.58 -12.49 11.06
C SER A 55 18.15 -11.07 10.69
N ARG A 56 19.07 -10.34 10.06
CA ARG A 56 18.83 -9.05 9.41
C ARG A 56 19.47 -9.09 8.04
N GLU A 57 18.69 -8.81 6.99
CA GLU A 57 19.15 -8.89 5.60
C GLU A 57 18.67 -7.69 4.80
N LEU A 58 19.44 -7.25 3.80
CA LEU A 58 18.98 -6.24 2.83
C LEU A 58 18.38 -6.95 1.62
N ARG A 59 17.12 -6.66 1.28
CA ARG A 59 16.41 -7.28 0.15
C ARG A 59 15.71 -6.23 -0.71
N HIS A 60 15.58 -6.56 -2.00
CA HIS A 60 14.79 -5.81 -2.98
C HIS A 60 13.31 -6.22 -3.01
N SER A 61 12.91 -7.14 -2.15
CA SER A 61 11.52 -7.54 -2.01
C SER A 61 11.25 -8.14 -0.63
N CYS A 62 10.01 -8.00 -0.20
CA CYS A 62 9.42 -8.75 0.90
C CYS A 62 8.07 -9.33 0.43
N PRO A 63 7.43 -10.20 1.23
CA PRO A 63 6.10 -10.67 0.89
C PRO A 63 5.12 -9.51 0.70
N GLY A 64 4.54 -9.40 -0.50
CA GLY A 64 3.55 -8.36 -0.83
C GLY A 64 4.12 -7.08 -1.43
N THR A 65 5.41 -6.79 -1.29
CA THR A 65 5.99 -5.53 -1.75
C THR A 65 7.31 -5.76 -2.50
N GLU A 66 7.39 -5.24 -3.72
CA GLU A 66 8.62 -5.20 -4.53
C GLU A 66 9.28 -3.82 -4.45
N MET A 67 10.60 -3.80 -4.33
CA MET A 67 11.44 -2.61 -4.29
C MET A 67 12.47 -2.67 -5.42
N PRO A 68 12.06 -2.40 -6.68
CA PRO A 68 12.91 -2.58 -7.85
C PRO A 68 14.14 -1.65 -7.86
N TYR A 69 14.06 -0.51 -7.18
CA TYR A 69 15.12 0.52 -7.18
C TYR A 69 15.87 0.63 -5.85
N ASP A 70 15.30 0.11 -4.75
CA ASP A 70 15.82 0.28 -3.39
C ASP A 70 15.98 -1.05 -2.64
N LYS A 71 16.69 -1.03 -1.51
CA LYS A 71 16.81 -2.15 -0.59
C LYS A 71 16.28 -1.76 0.77
N ALA A 72 15.43 -2.59 1.35
CA ALA A 72 15.03 -2.44 2.74
C ALA A 72 15.66 -3.50 3.63
N ALA A 73 15.80 -3.19 4.91
CA ALA A 73 16.27 -4.14 5.91
C ALA A 73 15.11 -5.02 6.38
N ILE A 74 15.22 -6.31 6.15
CA ILE A 74 14.29 -7.32 6.64
C ILE A 74 14.82 -7.89 7.95
N TYR A 75 14.05 -7.76 9.01
CA TYR A 75 14.35 -8.31 10.33
C TYR A 75 13.50 -9.55 10.54
N THR A 76 14.15 -10.71 10.69
CA THR A 76 13.47 -11.97 10.98
C THR A 76 13.62 -12.31 12.45
N TYR A 77 12.50 -12.53 13.12
CA TYR A 77 12.42 -12.89 14.53
C TYR A 77 11.87 -14.31 14.66
N ARG A 78 12.39 -15.03 15.65
CA ARG A 78 11.77 -16.27 16.12
C ARG A 78 10.47 -15.89 16.83
N LEU A 79 9.36 -16.44 16.36
CA LEU A 79 8.05 -16.19 16.92
C LEU A 79 7.72 -17.25 17.98
N ASP A 80 8.30 -17.10 19.17
CA ASP A 80 7.95 -17.90 20.34
C ASP A 80 6.99 -17.14 21.27
N LYS A 81 6.54 -17.80 22.35
CA LYS A 81 5.59 -17.20 23.31
C LYS A 81 6.10 -15.87 23.89
N ALA A 82 7.39 -15.79 24.22
CA ALA A 82 7.97 -14.59 24.79
C ALA A 82 8.03 -13.45 23.76
N CYS A 83 8.34 -13.77 22.51
CA CYS A 83 8.25 -12.84 21.38
C CYS A 83 6.82 -12.32 21.21
N VAL A 84 5.81 -13.19 21.24
CA VAL A 84 4.38 -12.81 21.15
C VAL A 84 3.98 -11.87 22.29
N GLU A 85 4.33 -12.20 23.54
CA GLU A 85 4.05 -11.34 24.69
C GLU A 85 4.65 -9.96 24.50
N LYS A 86 5.88 -9.88 23.98
CA LYS A 86 6.56 -8.62 23.70
C LYS A 86 5.90 -7.83 22.56
N LEU A 87 5.53 -8.48 21.46
CA LEU A 87 4.83 -7.82 20.32
C LEU A 87 3.52 -7.16 20.78
N LEU A 88 2.79 -7.81 21.69
CA LEU A 88 1.52 -7.30 22.24
C LEU A 88 1.68 -6.10 23.17
N GLU A 89 2.91 -5.75 23.59
CA GLU A 89 3.18 -4.50 24.32
C GLU A 89 3.27 -3.30 23.37
N PHE A 90 3.63 -3.52 22.10
CA PHE A 90 3.83 -2.47 21.10
C PHE A 90 2.57 -2.16 20.29
N THR A 91 1.73 -3.17 20.05
CA THR A 91 0.54 -3.03 19.21
C THR A 91 -0.51 -4.06 19.56
N ASP A 92 -1.78 -3.70 19.38
CA ASP A 92 -2.92 -4.60 19.50
C ASP A 92 -3.61 -4.89 18.15
N GLY A 93 -3.01 -4.51 17.01
CA GLY A 93 -3.65 -4.63 15.69
C GLY A 93 -2.69 -5.00 14.56
N LEU A 94 -3.20 -5.73 13.56
CA LEU A 94 -2.41 -6.15 12.41
C LEU A 94 -2.08 -4.99 11.44
N PHE A 95 -2.91 -3.96 11.35
CA PHE A 95 -2.70 -2.83 10.43
C PHE A 95 -1.98 -1.66 11.10
N GLN A 96 -1.62 -1.79 12.38
CA GLN A 96 -0.84 -0.80 13.13
C GLN A 96 0.67 -0.86 12.87
N TRP A 97 1.15 -1.82 12.06
CA TRP A 97 2.55 -1.92 11.62
C TRP A 97 2.87 -0.85 10.57
N LEU A 98 2.86 0.40 11.02
CA LEU A 98 3.09 1.60 10.23
C LEU A 98 4.43 2.24 10.61
N GLU A 99 5.03 2.90 9.63
CA GLU A 99 6.45 3.30 9.62
C GLU A 99 6.85 4.31 10.71
N THR A 100 5.89 5.02 11.29
CA THR A 100 6.14 6.10 12.24
C THR A 100 6.73 5.59 13.55
N ASP A 101 6.08 4.61 14.18
CA ASP A 101 6.43 4.15 15.53
C ASP A 101 6.88 2.69 15.59
N LEU A 102 6.67 1.93 14.52
CA LEU A 102 7.00 0.51 14.39
C LEU A 102 7.68 0.22 13.04
N PRO A 103 8.32 -0.95 12.88
CA PRO A 103 8.65 -1.49 11.56
C PRO A 103 7.40 -1.62 10.69
N THR A 104 7.58 -1.53 9.37
CA THR A 104 6.50 -1.71 8.39
C THR A 104 6.32 -3.18 8.02
N ASP A 105 5.16 -3.48 7.44
CA ASP A 105 4.84 -4.74 6.77
C ASP A 105 5.28 -6.00 7.51
N LEU A 106 4.42 -6.39 8.44
CA LEU A 106 4.52 -7.66 9.11
C LEU A 106 4.23 -8.81 8.16
N ALA A 107 5.06 -9.85 8.20
CA ALA A 107 4.80 -11.12 7.55
C ALA A 107 5.09 -12.32 8.47
N PHE A 108 4.20 -13.29 8.49
CA PHE A 108 4.45 -14.60 9.08
C PHE A 108 4.97 -15.55 8.00
N LEU A 109 6.16 -16.09 8.21
CA LEU A 109 6.85 -16.98 7.27
C LEU A 109 6.73 -18.43 7.71
N ARG A 110 6.41 -19.31 6.77
CA ARG A 110 6.48 -20.77 6.95
C ARG A 110 7.93 -21.22 7.14
N PRO A 111 8.17 -22.47 7.60
CA PRO A 111 9.53 -23.00 7.75
C PRO A 111 10.36 -22.99 6.46
N ASP A 112 9.73 -23.02 5.29
CA ASP A 112 10.37 -22.93 3.98
C ASP A 112 10.68 -21.49 3.53
N GLY A 113 10.32 -20.49 4.34
CA GLY A 113 10.52 -19.07 4.05
C GLY A 113 9.41 -18.43 3.23
N THR A 114 8.39 -19.17 2.81
CA THR A 114 7.24 -18.60 2.09
C THR A 114 6.29 -17.87 3.05
N ALA A 115 5.66 -16.79 2.59
CA ALA A 115 4.72 -16.05 3.43
C ALA A 115 3.40 -16.80 3.60
N TRP A 116 2.98 -16.98 4.85
CA TRP A 116 1.65 -17.46 5.20
C TRP A 116 0.63 -16.32 5.27
N LEU A 117 1.05 -15.19 5.82
CA LEU A 117 0.30 -13.96 5.94
C LEU A 117 1.28 -12.81 5.84
N TRP A 118 0.91 -11.74 5.16
CA TRP A 118 1.64 -10.48 5.15
C TRP A 118 0.67 -9.31 5.18
N SER A 119 1.11 -8.19 5.72
CA SER A 119 0.39 -6.91 5.69
C SER A 119 1.09 -5.97 4.72
N VAL A 120 0.32 -5.20 3.97
CA VAL A 120 0.76 -4.02 3.21
C VAL A 120 0.22 -2.75 3.85
N ALA A 121 0.29 -2.68 5.19
CA ALA A 121 -0.40 -1.66 5.98
C ALA A 121 0.10 -0.25 5.63
N HIS A 122 1.40 -0.10 5.35
CA HIS A 122 1.98 1.17 4.96
C HIS A 122 1.49 1.65 3.57
N GLU A 123 1.19 0.74 2.64
CA GLU A 123 0.64 1.10 1.33
C GLU A 123 -0.77 1.67 1.49
N ARG A 124 -1.57 1.07 2.38
CA ARG A 124 -2.92 1.56 2.68
C ARG A 124 -2.88 2.93 3.36
N ASP A 125 -1.99 3.14 4.33
CA ASP A 125 -1.83 4.43 5.02
C ASP A 125 -1.36 5.54 4.05
N ARG A 126 -0.38 5.24 3.18
CA ARG A 126 0.05 6.14 2.12
C ARG A 126 -1.08 6.48 1.15
N MET A 127 -1.92 5.52 0.78
CA MET A 127 -3.09 5.76 -0.05
C MET A 127 -4.08 6.70 0.66
N VAL A 128 -4.43 6.42 1.91
CA VAL A 128 -5.36 7.27 2.67
C VAL A 128 -4.83 8.70 2.77
N THR A 129 -3.56 8.87 3.10
CA THR A 129 -2.88 10.18 3.14
C THR A 129 -2.94 10.89 1.79
N ALA A 130 -2.72 10.16 0.68
CA ALA A 130 -2.81 10.73 -0.66
C ALA A 130 -4.25 11.16 -1.02
N ILE A 131 -5.27 10.38 -0.63
CA ILE A 131 -6.69 10.75 -0.82
C ILE A 131 -7.01 12.02 -0.02
N GLU A 132 -6.59 12.09 1.24
CA GLU A 132 -6.81 13.25 2.11
C GLU A 132 -6.14 14.50 1.55
N ALA A 133 -4.86 14.40 1.16
CA ALA A 133 -4.11 15.52 0.59
C ALA A 133 -4.67 15.98 -0.75
N MET A 134 -5.10 15.06 -1.62
CA MET A 134 -5.78 15.41 -2.88
C MET A 134 -7.07 16.23 -2.64
N ARG A 135 -7.79 15.93 -1.56
CA ARG A 135 -9.04 16.62 -1.17
C ARG A 135 -8.82 17.90 -0.36
N ASP A 136 -7.62 18.15 0.14
CA ASP A 136 -7.32 19.32 0.96
C ASP A 136 -7.21 20.59 0.12
N GLU A 137 -8.28 21.40 0.13
CA GLU A 137 -8.34 22.69 -0.58
C GLU A 137 -7.35 23.75 -0.06
N SER A 138 -6.70 23.52 1.08
CA SER A 138 -5.65 24.40 1.57
C SER A 138 -4.31 24.20 0.87
N LEU A 139 -4.11 23.05 0.22
CA LEU A 139 -2.98 22.78 -0.65
C LEU A 139 -3.19 23.40 -2.03
N ASP A 140 -2.09 23.79 -2.68
CA ASP A 140 -2.15 24.29 -4.04
C ASP A 140 -2.54 23.19 -5.05
N GLU A 141 -3.09 23.62 -6.19
CA GLU A 141 -3.60 22.73 -7.24
C GLU A 141 -2.52 21.77 -7.78
N GLU A 142 -1.29 22.25 -7.97
CA GLU A 142 -0.19 21.42 -8.49
C GLU A 142 0.15 20.28 -7.51
N THR A 143 0.19 20.57 -6.22
CA THR A 143 0.39 19.56 -5.17
C THR A 143 -0.75 18.54 -5.16
N ARG A 144 -2.00 18.99 -5.22
CA ARG A 144 -3.19 18.10 -5.23
C ARG A 144 -3.24 17.22 -6.48
N GLU A 145 -2.91 17.79 -7.64
CA GLU A 145 -2.76 17.06 -8.90
C GLU A 145 -1.70 15.96 -8.81
N GLY A 146 -0.59 16.23 -8.13
CA GLY A 146 0.48 15.25 -7.90
C GLY A 146 -0.03 13.98 -7.21
N PHE A 147 -0.92 14.13 -6.22
CA PHE A 147 -1.48 13.00 -5.49
C PHE A 147 -2.39 12.09 -6.33
N LEU A 148 -3.00 12.58 -7.41
CA LEU A 148 -3.74 11.71 -8.35
C LEU A 148 -2.81 10.66 -8.98
N TYR A 149 -1.58 11.03 -9.33
CA TYR A 149 -0.61 10.09 -9.86
C TYR A 149 -0.10 9.12 -8.79
N THR A 150 0.06 9.59 -7.55
CA THR A 150 0.35 8.71 -6.42
C THR A 150 -0.76 7.68 -6.22
N LEU A 151 -2.04 8.07 -6.35
CA LEU A 151 -3.16 7.13 -6.24
C LEU A 151 -3.14 6.03 -7.31
N ALA A 152 -2.66 6.32 -8.53
CA ALA A 152 -2.52 5.32 -9.59
C ALA A 152 -1.46 4.24 -9.31
N GLU A 153 -0.60 4.44 -8.31
CA GLU A 153 0.38 3.44 -7.87
C GLU A 153 -0.26 2.32 -7.04
N PHE A 154 -1.45 2.54 -6.47
CA PHE A 154 -2.12 1.57 -5.62
C PHE A 154 -3.15 0.71 -6.38
N ASP A 155 -3.22 -0.58 -6.04
CA ASP A 155 -4.22 -1.52 -6.56
C ASP A 155 -5.50 -1.60 -5.71
N PHE A 156 -5.68 -0.65 -4.79
CA PHE A 156 -6.84 -0.62 -3.90
C PHE A 156 -8.05 0.01 -4.63
N PRO A 157 -9.26 -0.59 -4.52
CA PRO A 157 -10.49 0.00 -5.08
C PRO A 157 -10.73 1.44 -4.63
N GLU A 158 -10.40 1.77 -3.37
CA GLU A 158 -10.57 3.10 -2.80
C GLU A 158 -9.74 4.16 -3.53
N ALA A 159 -8.56 3.82 -4.05
CA ALA A 159 -7.74 4.75 -4.83
C ALA A 159 -8.41 5.08 -6.17
N LEU A 160 -8.97 4.06 -6.84
CA LEU A 160 -9.73 4.24 -8.08
C LEU A 160 -11.01 5.04 -7.83
N GLU A 161 -11.75 4.73 -6.76
CA GLU A 161 -12.96 5.48 -6.37
C GLU A 161 -12.64 6.97 -6.14
N ALA A 162 -11.56 7.29 -5.42
CA ALA A 162 -11.15 8.67 -5.20
C ALA A 162 -10.77 9.40 -6.50
N MET A 163 -10.07 8.74 -7.43
CA MET A 163 -9.79 9.31 -8.76
C MET A 163 -11.09 9.50 -9.58
N LEU A 164 -12.05 8.58 -9.47
CA LEU A 164 -13.33 8.66 -10.17
C LEU A 164 -14.22 9.79 -9.65
N GLU A 165 -14.19 10.07 -8.35
CA GLU A 165 -14.89 11.23 -7.78
C GLU A 165 -14.44 12.51 -8.49
N VAL A 166 -13.12 12.73 -8.63
CA VAL A 166 -12.58 13.90 -9.33
C VAL A 166 -12.88 13.85 -10.83
N ALA A 167 -12.74 12.68 -11.48
CA ALA A 167 -12.97 12.54 -12.92
C ALA A 167 -14.45 12.75 -13.33
N CYS A 168 -15.40 12.50 -12.43
CA CYS A 168 -16.83 12.63 -12.68
C CYS A 168 -17.42 13.97 -12.21
N ASP A 169 -16.73 14.69 -11.33
CA ASP A 169 -17.20 15.96 -10.79
C ASP A 169 -17.04 17.09 -11.81
N LYS A 170 -18.16 17.65 -12.27
CA LYS A 170 -18.19 18.73 -13.25
C LYS A 170 -17.76 20.07 -12.68
N GLU A 171 -17.81 20.23 -11.36
CA GLU A 171 -17.42 21.45 -10.66
C GLU A 171 -15.96 21.41 -10.21
N ALA A 172 -15.30 20.25 -10.30
CA ALA A 172 -13.88 20.12 -10.02
C ALA A 172 -13.05 20.95 -11.01
N ASP A 173 -11.86 21.36 -10.57
CA ASP A 173 -10.92 22.09 -11.41
C ASP A 173 -10.63 21.34 -12.74
N PRO A 174 -10.64 22.04 -13.90
CA PRO A 174 -10.40 21.41 -15.21
C PRO A 174 -9.09 20.63 -15.32
N ASN A 175 -8.00 21.10 -14.70
CA ASN A 175 -6.74 20.38 -14.71
C ASN A 175 -6.85 19.12 -13.86
N MET A 176 -7.41 19.22 -12.65
CA MET A 176 -7.68 18.07 -11.79
C MET A 176 -8.50 16.98 -12.49
N GLN A 177 -9.59 17.34 -13.19
CA GLN A 177 -10.38 16.36 -13.98
C GLN A 177 -9.51 15.68 -15.05
N THR A 178 -8.76 16.47 -15.82
CA THR A 178 -7.87 15.97 -16.87
C THR A 178 -6.79 15.05 -16.30
N ARG A 179 -6.22 15.38 -15.14
CA ARG A 179 -5.22 14.57 -14.45
C ARG A 179 -5.81 13.28 -13.90
N ALA A 180 -7.01 13.32 -13.36
CA ALA A 180 -7.70 12.13 -12.85
C ALA A 180 -7.89 11.10 -13.97
N GLY A 181 -8.34 11.55 -15.15
CA GLY A 181 -8.40 10.69 -16.34
C GLY A 181 -7.05 10.10 -16.75
N ALA A 182 -5.99 10.92 -16.74
CA ALA A 182 -4.63 10.45 -17.04
C ALA A 182 -4.10 9.44 -16.00
N ALA A 183 -4.42 9.62 -14.72
CA ALA A 183 -4.05 8.72 -13.63
C ALA A 183 -4.78 7.37 -13.72
N ILE A 184 -6.08 7.38 -14.04
CA ILE A 184 -6.85 6.15 -14.32
C ILE A 184 -6.24 5.36 -15.49
N ALA A 185 -5.84 6.03 -16.58
CA ALA A 185 -5.14 5.36 -17.67
C ALA A 185 -3.83 4.70 -17.21
N ASN A 186 -3.04 5.37 -16.37
CA ASN A 186 -1.80 4.82 -15.84
C ASN A 186 -2.05 3.58 -14.97
N LEU A 187 -3.09 3.61 -14.13
CA LEU A 187 -3.51 2.45 -13.34
C LEU A 187 -3.83 1.26 -14.25
N TRP A 188 -4.63 1.46 -15.29
CA TRP A 188 -4.97 0.41 -16.26
C TRP A 188 -3.76 -0.17 -16.97
N ILE A 189 -2.83 0.69 -17.41
CA ILE A 189 -1.60 0.27 -18.06
C ILE A 189 -0.78 -0.59 -17.09
N ARG A 190 -0.65 -0.17 -15.83
CA ARG A 190 0.07 -0.91 -14.78
C ARG A 190 -0.55 -2.27 -14.49
N GLN A 191 -1.89 -2.31 -14.39
CA GLN A 191 -2.64 -3.55 -14.14
C GLN A 191 -2.74 -4.45 -15.39
N GLY A 192 -2.43 -3.94 -16.58
CA GLY A 192 -2.61 -4.65 -17.84
C GLY A 192 -4.09 -4.91 -18.18
N ALA A 193 -5.02 -4.16 -17.60
CA ALA A 193 -6.45 -4.29 -17.79
C ALA A 193 -7.15 -2.92 -17.90
N MET A 194 -8.07 -2.78 -18.86
CA MET A 194 -8.87 -1.59 -19.11
C MET A 194 -10.34 -1.85 -18.76
N ASP A 195 -11.06 -0.83 -18.26
CA ASP A 195 -12.49 -0.92 -17.99
C ASP A 195 -13.29 0.10 -18.80
N ARG A 196 -13.99 -0.38 -19.83
CA ARG A 196 -14.86 0.45 -20.69
C ARG A 196 -16.02 1.07 -19.92
N THR A 197 -16.55 0.38 -18.90
CA THR A 197 -17.69 0.90 -18.11
C THR A 197 -17.29 2.10 -17.25
N ILE A 198 -16.01 2.18 -16.87
CA ILE A 198 -15.43 3.35 -16.21
C ILE A 198 -15.24 4.47 -17.23
N PHE A 199 -14.68 4.17 -18.41
CA PHE A 199 -14.51 5.15 -19.48
C PHE A 199 -15.82 5.86 -19.84
N GLU A 200 -16.93 5.13 -19.89
CA GLU A 200 -18.26 5.69 -20.22
C GLU A 200 -18.86 6.58 -19.11
N LYS A 201 -18.25 6.62 -17.92
CA LYS A 201 -18.74 7.40 -16.77
C LYS A 201 -17.98 8.70 -16.53
N VAL A 202 -16.73 8.81 -16.98
CA VAL A 202 -15.90 9.99 -16.69
C VAL A 202 -16.40 11.23 -17.44
N GLY A 203 -16.10 12.42 -16.92
CA GLY A 203 -16.39 13.68 -17.59
C GLY A 203 -15.53 13.90 -18.84
N GLU A 204 -15.94 14.82 -19.71
CA GLU A 204 -15.28 15.11 -21.00
C GLU A 204 -13.78 15.45 -20.83
N LEU A 205 -13.43 16.28 -19.82
CA LEU A 205 -12.03 16.64 -19.56
C LEU A 205 -11.19 15.45 -19.08
N ALA A 206 -11.76 14.60 -18.23
CA ALA A 206 -11.12 13.37 -17.80
C ALA A 206 -10.96 12.38 -18.97
N GLU A 207 -11.95 12.28 -19.85
CA GLU A 207 -11.87 11.49 -21.08
C GLU A 207 -10.68 11.94 -21.95
N GLU A 208 -10.52 13.24 -22.19
CA GLU A 208 -9.39 13.79 -22.94
C GLU A 208 -8.04 13.43 -22.30
N GLY A 209 -7.94 13.58 -20.98
CA GLY A 209 -6.75 13.22 -20.20
C GLY A 209 -6.39 11.74 -20.32
N LEU A 210 -7.39 10.87 -20.17
CA LEU A 210 -7.29 9.42 -20.27
C LEU A 210 -6.82 9.00 -21.68
N LEU A 211 -7.50 9.46 -22.73
CA LEU A 211 -7.16 9.13 -24.11
C LEU A 211 -5.77 9.65 -24.50
N ARG A 212 -5.36 10.82 -23.98
CA ARG A 212 -4.03 11.37 -24.19
C ARG A 212 -2.95 10.50 -23.55
N SER A 213 -3.15 9.99 -22.33
CA SER A 213 -2.24 9.03 -21.71
C SER A 213 -2.16 7.73 -22.50
N LEU A 214 -3.31 7.14 -22.85
CA LEU A 214 -3.35 5.89 -23.63
C LEU A 214 -2.68 6.05 -25.01
N LYS A 215 -2.81 7.20 -25.67
CA LYS A 215 -2.12 7.46 -26.94
C LYS A 215 -0.60 7.23 -26.85
N ASN A 216 0.01 7.56 -25.71
CA ASN A 216 1.46 7.50 -25.55
C ASN A 216 1.95 6.10 -25.16
N TRP A 217 1.11 5.30 -24.49
CA TRP A 217 1.54 4.07 -23.83
C TRP A 217 0.79 2.82 -24.29
N ASN A 218 -0.43 2.94 -24.80
CA ASN A 218 -1.24 1.84 -25.32
C ASN A 218 -2.25 2.34 -26.39
N SER A 219 -1.77 2.55 -27.62
CA SER A 219 -2.58 3.12 -28.70
C SER A 219 -3.75 2.23 -29.14
N ASP A 220 -3.65 0.92 -28.90
CA ASP A 220 -4.71 -0.03 -29.23
C ASP A 220 -5.94 0.20 -28.35
N TRP A 221 -5.75 0.30 -27.03
CA TRP A 221 -6.83 0.64 -26.10
C TRP A 221 -7.45 2.00 -26.39
N ARG A 222 -6.62 3.01 -26.70
CA ARG A 222 -7.13 4.31 -27.14
C ARG A 222 -8.07 4.17 -28.35
N ASN A 223 -7.64 3.44 -29.37
CA ASN A 223 -8.43 3.24 -30.59
C ASN A 223 -9.70 2.42 -30.34
N GLU A 224 -9.71 1.56 -29.32
CA GLU A 224 -10.89 0.81 -28.91
C GLU A 224 -11.93 1.69 -28.21
N LEU A 225 -11.49 2.57 -27.32
CA LEU A 225 -12.36 3.47 -26.57
C LEU A 225 -12.91 4.62 -27.42
N SER A 226 -12.18 5.07 -28.45
CA SER A 226 -12.64 6.12 -29.37
C SER A 226 -13.65 5.62 -30.43
N LYS A 227 -14.15 4.37 -30.34
CA LYS A 227 -15.16 3.77 -31.22
C LYS A 227 -16.50 3.61 -30.52
#